data_AF-A0A7Y5BWV0-F1
#
_entry.id   AF-A0A7Y5BWV0-F1
#
_cell.length_a   1.000
_cell.length_b   1.000
_cell.length_c   1.000
_cell.angle_alpha   90.00
_cell.angle_beta   90.00
_cell.angle_gamma   90.00
#
_symmetry.space_group_name_H-M   'P 1'
#
loop_
_entity.id
_entity.type
_entity.pdbx_description
1 polymer ?
#
loop_
_entity_poly.entity_id
_entity_poly.type
_entity_poly.pdbx_seq_one_letter_code
_entity_poly.pdbx_strand_id
1 'polypeptide(L)'
;PSAVISVPASSPQEEHPLSDETPSTIPPANEPTNQPTNERTNLPPSPRRPKPPKDSKPSPVGPALLAIGRATREAFRQLGYSLRALLTRLLPGSDLFTIPASTMIFIAIAVPIVLSIIALFVYQQQGLARQYDSNLQYAQAAKLDAQGKTTPADLRTAWGAVITYLDQAEQYQTTPETTALRLEAQTILDQLDLIVRLSYVPVLATPLGENVVISRMAASADNLYLLNRDGGNVVRVWQSGRGYETDQTFRCGPLPNESLIVGPLIDLAVLPPVNYLDAQVLGMDANGILVYCLNEADAPIPVPLFPPDSNWGSPRAFALDNDILYVLDPQTNAVWVYYGQNSEFTTRPRLFFDADVPPMTDVIDLAVDRGELYLLHQDGHVTICTFGFDIQPTRCTDPAPFTDARAGLESGATIPATLVGTQFAEIAFTPPPDPSIYLLDPLQQAIYHLSLRLTLQRQYRPQLTGDTPRNTAPTAFVISPNRLAYLAFGNQVWVASLP
;
A
#
# COMPACT_ATOMS: atom_id res chain seq x y z
N PRO A 1 -59.76 66.63 -25.34
CA PRO A 1 -58.61 66.73 -26.26
C PRO A 1 -58.08 65.31 -26.57
N SER A 2 -58.63 64.62 -27.58
CA SER A 2 -58.14 64.62 -28.99
C SER A 2 -56.65 64.21 -29.05
N ALA A 3 -56.18 63.16 -29.73
CA ALA A 3 -56.77 62.30 -30.75
C ALA A 3 -56.00 60.97 -30.86
N VAL A 4 -56.71 59.95 -31.38
CA VAL A 4 -56.26 58.67 -31.94
C VAL A 4 -55.89 58.88 -33.43
N ILE A 5 -54.93 58.10 -33.99
CA ILE A 5 -54.84 57.65 -35.42
C ILE A 5 -53.73 56.56 -35.48
N SER A 6 -53.98 55.26 -35.73
CA SER A 6 -54.32 54.48 -36.95
C SER A 6 -53.12 53.94 -37.75
N VAL A 7 -53.16 52.63 -38.00
CA VAL A 7 -52.33 51.77 -38.90
C VAL A 7 -52.59 52.09 -40.39
N PRO A 8 -51.73 51.70 -41.36
CA PRO A 8 -52.03 50.48 -42.15
C PRO A 8 -50.80 49.66 -42.65
N ALA A 9 -51.11 48.47 -43.15
CA ALA A 9 -50.23 47.46 -43.76
C ALA A 9 -50.11 47.60 -45.29
N SER A 10 -49.05 47.02 -45.89
CA SER A 10 -49.13 46.24 -47.15
C SER A 10 -47.76 45.71 -47.61
N SER A 11 -47.70 44.42 -47.97
CA SER A 11 -46.67 43.75 -48.80
C SER A 11 -46.82 44.12 -50.28
N PRO A 12 -45.90 43.68 -51.17
CA PRO A 12 -46.19 42.48 -51.99
C PRO A 12 -45.02 41.53 -52.29
N GLN A 13 -45.39 40.34 -52.76
CA GLN A 13 -44.64 39.15 -53.18
C GLN A 13 -44.03 39.25 -54.59
N GLU A 14 -43.06 38.36 -54.88
CA GLU A 14 -42.92 37.58 -56.13
C GLU A 14 -42.01 36.36 -55.80
N GLU A 15 -42.50 35.11 -55.70
CA GLU A 15 -42.76 34.06 -56.75
C GLU A 15 -41.48 33.62 -57.50
N HIS A 16 -41.13 32.37 -57.82
CA HIS A 16 -41.68 30.98 -57.84
C HIS A 16 -40.48 30.08 -58.32
N PRO A 17 -40.57 28.75 -58.61
CA PRO A 17 -41.42 27.66 -58.11
C PRO A 17 -40.66 26.36 -57.74
N LEU A 18 -41.49 25.41 -57.29
CA LEU A 18 -41.32 24.04 -56.80
C LEU A 18 -41.56 22.99 -57.92
N SER A 19 -41.00 21.77 -57.83
CA SER A 19 -41.67 20.45 -58.07
C SER A 19 -40.65 19.31 -57.84
N ASP A 20 -40.81 18.44 -56.82
CA ASP A 20 -41.65 17.23 -56.69
C ASP A 20 -40.94 15.95 -57.16
N GLU A 21 -40.71 14.98 -56.26
CA GLU A 21 -41.53 13.75 -56.13
C GLU A 21 -40.88 12.76 -55.13
N THR A 22 -41.71 11.91 -54.49
CA THR A 22 -41.38 11.07 -53.30
C THR A 22 -41.28 9.57 -53.70
N PRO A 23 -41.34 8.57 -52.79
CA PRO A 23 -40.25 7.72 -52.26
C PRO A 23 -40.26 6.25 -52.76
N SER A 24 -39.18 5.47 -52.50
CA SER A 24 -39.25 3.99 -52.31
C SER A 24 -37.92 3.29 -51.91
N THR A 25 -37.99 2.56 -50.79
CA THR A 25 -37.57 1.15 -50.54
C THR A 25 -36.08 0.69 -50.56
N ILE A 26 -35.73 -0.08 -49.51
CA ILE A 26 -34.51 -0.91 -49.25
C ILE A 26 -34.86 -2.40 -49.50
N PRO A 27 -33.97 -3.43 -49.60
CA PRO A 27 -32.64 -3.66 -50.21
C PRO A 27 -32.69 -4.81 -51.27
N PRO A 28 -31.57 -5.38 -51.76
CA PRO A 28 -31.09 -6.62 -51.10
C PRO A 28 -29.56 -6.82 -51.05
N ALA A 29 -29.21 -7.90 -50.35
CA ALA A 29 -27.92 -8.50 -50.04
C ALA A 29 -26.97 -8.71 -51.23
N ASN A 30 -25.67 -8.68 -50.94
CA ASN A 30 -24.65 -9.34 -51.75
C ASN A 30 -23.79 -10.26 -50.86
N GLU A 31 -23.82 -11.54 -51.24
CA GLU A 31 -22.95 -12.63 -50.82
C GLU A 31 -21.50 -12.45 -51.28
N PRO A 32 -20.54 -13.19 -50.69
CA PRO A 32 -19.12 -12.93 -50.77
C PRO A 32 -18.48 -13.47 -52.06
N THR A 33 -17.52 -12.71 -52.61
CA THR A 33 -16.65 -13.16 -53.70
C THR A 33 -15.51 -14.01 -53.15
N ASN A 34 -15.53 -15.29 -53.54
CA ASN A 34 -14.42 -16.23 -53.42
C ASN A 34 -13.27 -15.85 -54.36
N GLN A 35 -12.04 -15.71 -53.83
CA GLN A 35 -10.83 -16.11 -54.55
C GLN A 35 -9.77 -16.64 -53.56
N PRO A 36 -8.97 -17.65 -53.96
CA PRO A 36 -8.31 -18.56 -53.03
C PRO A 36 -6.89 -18.12 -52.71
N THR A 37 -6.58 -17.93 -51.44
CA THR A 37 -5.19 -17.82 -50.97
C THR A 37 -4.81 -19.12 -50.28
N ASN A 38 -3.97 -19.89 -50.97
CA ASN A 38 -3.25 -21.04 -50.43
C ASN A 38 -2.38 -20.58 -49.25
N GLU A 39 -2.87 -20.78 -48.03
CA GLU A 39 -2.04 -20.70 -46.84
C GLU A 39 -2.05 -22.05 -46.13
N ARG A 40 -0.87 -22.67 -46.15
CA ARG A 40 -0.60 -24.01 -45.64
C ARG A 40 -1.08 -24.12 -44.21
N THR A 41 -1.93 -25.11 -43.97
CA THR A 41 -2.28 -25.63 -42.65
C THR A 41 -1.01 -26.10 -41.94
N ASN A 42 -0.39 -25.22 -41.15
CA ASN A 42 0.62 -25.59 -40.18
C ASN A 42 -0.10 -26.18 -38.97
N LEU A 43 -0.48 -27.46 -39.08
CA LEU A 43 -0.78 -28.28 -37.92
C LEU A 43 0.48 -28.33 -37.03
N PRO A 44 0.38 -28.01 -35.73
CA PRO A 44 1.49 -28.22 -34.82
C PRO A 44 1.80 -29.73 -34.76
N PRO A 45 3.07 -30.15 -34.90
CA PRO A 45 3.41 -31.55 -34.81
C PRO A 45 3.16 -32.06 -33.38
N SER A 46 2.28 -33.07 -33.28
CA SER A 46 2.11 -33.92 -32.09
C SER A 46 3.48 -34.42 -31.60
N PRO A 47 3.74 -34.42 -30.28
CA PRO A 47 5.08 -34.58 -29.74
C PRO A 47 5.66 -35.96 -30.07
N ARG A 48 6.69 -35.98 -30.92
CA ARG A 48 7.55 -37.15 -31.06
C ARG A 48 8.34 -37.32 -29.76
N ARG A 49 8.10 -38.42 -29.05
CA ARG A 49 9.08 -39.04 -28.15
C ARG A 49 10.18 -39.68 -29.00
N PRO A 50 11.45 -39.30 -28.78
CA PRO A 50 12.48 -40.33 -28.82
C PRO A 50 13.53 -40.20 -27.70
N LYS A 51 13.64 -41.34 -27.01
CA LYS A 51 14.78 -41.98 -26.33
C LYS A 51 15.40 -41.31 -25.08
N PRO A 52 15.67 -42.14 -24.05
CA PRO A 52 16.22 -41.66 -22.79
C PRO A 52 17.65 -41.15 -22.99
N PRO A 53 18.02 -40.00 -22.43
CA PRO A 53 19.42 -39.65 -22.30
C PRO A 53 20.09 -40.62 -21.32
N LYS A 54 21.12 -41.28 -21.86
CA LYS A 54 22.26 -41.97 -21.23
C LYS A 54 22.44 -41.71 -19.73
N ASP A 55 22.69 -42.81 -19.00
CA ASP A 55 23.26 -42.85 -17.66
C ASP A 55 24.31 -41.74 -17.45
N SER A 56 23.90 -40.69 -16.74
CA SER A 56 24.82 -39.75 -16.13
C SER A 56 25.45 -40.47 -14.93
N LYS A 57 26.74 -40.77 -15.06
CA LYS A 57 27.57 -41.19 -13.93
C LYS A 57 27.39 -40.17 -12.80
N PRO A 58 27.08 -40.58 -11.57
CA PRO A 58 27.10 -39.66 -10.45
C PRO A 58 28.51 -39.09 -10.28
N SER A 59 28.60 -37.77 -10.17
CA SER A 59 29.81 -37.09 -9.73
C SER A 59 30.22 -37.61 -8.33
N PRO A 60 31.51 -37.75 -8.04
CA PRO A 60 31.95 -38.18 -6.72
C PRO A 60 31.81 -36.99 -5.78
N VAL A 61 30.66 -36.90 -5.11
CA VAL A 61 30.59 -36.11 -3.88
C VAL A 61 31.54 -36.76 -2.89
N GLY A 62 32.65 -36.08 -2.65
CA GLY A 62 33.70 -36.46 -1.71
C GLY A 62 33.17 -36.67 -0.29
N PRO A 63 34.01 -37.27 0.58
CA PRO A 63 33.59 -38.08 1.71
C PRO A 63 33.23 -37.23 2.95
N ALA A 64 32.21 -36.38 2.85
CA ALA A 64 31.76 -35.55 3.98
C ALA A 64 30.47 -36.07 4.65
N LEU A 65 29.74 -37.01 4.04
CA LEU A 65 28.48 -37.55 4.59
C LEU A 65 28.52 -39.06 4.95
N LEU A 66 29.69 -39.69 4.85
CA LEU A 66 29.96 -41.01 5.46
C LEU A 66 30.81 -40.92 6.73
N ALA A 67 30.88 -39.74 7.35
CA ALA A 67 31.67 -39.50 8.57
C ALA A 67 30.83 -39.50 9.87
N ILE A 68 29.49 -39.46 9.79
CA ILE A 68 28.64 -39.42 10.99
C ILE A 68 28.12 -40.83 11.36
N GLY A 69 28.03 -41.75 10.41
CA GLY A 69 27.60 -43.15 10.63
C GLY A 69 28.70 -44.15 11.02
N ARG A 70 29.96 -43.71 11.13
CA ARG A 70 31.11 -44.55 11.54
C ARG A 70 31.97 -43.95 12.66
N ALA A 71 31.55 -42.83 13.25
CA ALA A 71 32.21 -42.24 14.41
C ALA A 71 31.56 -42.62 15.75
N THR A 72 30.43 -43.31 15.73
CA THR A 72 29.73 -43.78 16.95
C THR A 72 30.11 -45.20 17.37
N ARG A 73 30.83 -45.97 16.53
CA ARG A 73 31.27 -47.35 16.85
C ARG A 73 32.67 -47.43 17.48
N GLU A 74 33.54 -46.46 17.20
CA GLU A 74 34.90 -46.44 17.78
C GLU A 74 34.99 -45.58 19.05
N ALA A 75 34.12 -44.57 19.24
CA ALA A 75 34.02 -43.83 20.51
C ALA A 75 33.43 -44.69 21.65
N PHE A 76 32.53 -45.62 21.34
CA PHE A 76 31.96 -46.56 22.32
C PHE A 76 32.91 -47.72 22.68
N ARG A 77 33.96 -47.97 21.89
CA ARG A 77 34.99 -48.96 22.24
C ARG A 77 36.04 -48.42 23.21
N GLN A 78 36.34 -47.12 23.18
CA GLN A 78 37.28 -46.51 24.14
C GLN A 78 36.63 -46.18 25.50
N LEU A 79 35.30 -45.99 25.56
CA LEU A 79 34.59 -45.91 26.85
C LEU A 79 34.51 -47.28 27.56
N GLY A 80 34.58 -48.39 26.82
CA GLY A 80 34.49 -49.75 27.37
C GLY A 80 35.74 -50.26 28.09
N TYR A 81 36.91 -49.65 27.88
CA TYR A 81 38.17 -50.06 28.53
C TYR A 81 38.49 -49.24 29.79
N SER A 82 38.05 -47.97 29.87
CA SER A 82 38.17 -47.16 31.09
C SER A 82 37.12 -47.53 32.14
N LEU A 83 35.91 -47.93 31.73
CA LEU A 83 34.92 -48.51 32.64
C LEU A 83 35.30 -49.91 33.14
N ARG A 84 35.99 -50.73 32.33
CA ARG A 84 36.47 -52.06 32.78
C ARG A 84 37.58 -51.96 33.82
N ALA A 85 38.52 -51.02 33.69
CA ALA A 85 39.57 -50.81 34.70
C ALA A 85 39.03 -50.23 36.02
N LEU A 86 37.92 -49.49 35.95
CA LEU A 86 37.22 -49.01 37.14
C LEU A 86 36.33 -50.11 37.76
N LEU A 87 35.66 -50.94 36.95
CA LEU A 87 34.82 -52.06 37.41
C LEU A 87 35.62 -53.25 37.96
N THR A 88 36.78 -53.58 37.40
CA THR A 88 37.61 -54.69 37.93
C THR A 88 38.42 -54.31 39.16
N ARG A 89 38.59 -53.01 39.44
CA ARG A 89 39.05 -52.51 40.74
C ARG A 89 37.93 -52.43 41.78
N LEU A 90 36.69 -52.61 41.34
CA LEU A 90 35.50 -52.55 42.17
C LEU A 90 34.81 -53.90 42.34
N LEU A 91 35.43 -55.05 41.97
CA LEU A 91 35.12 -56.42 42.43
C LEU A 91 36.21 -57.36 41.86
N PRO A 92 36.85 -58.29 42.61
CA PRO A 92 36.16 -59.19 43.55
C PRO A 92 36.91 -59.50 44.86
N GLY A 93 36.13 -59.64 45.92
CA GLY A 93 36.54 -60.16 47.20
C GLY A 93 35.39 -59.90 48.15
N SER A 94 34.74 -60.96 48.61
CA SER A 94 33.61 -60.94 49.52
C SER A 94 33.91 -60.12 50.78
N ASP A 95 33.57 -58.84 50.75
CA ASP A 95 33.24 -58.04 51.92
C ASP A 95 32.29 -56.92 51.47
N LEU A 96 31.34 -56.65 52.34
CA LEU A 96 30.16 -55.81 52.12
C LEU A 96 30.51 -54.51 51.39
N PHE A 97 30.06 -54.36 50.14
CA PHE A 97 30.05 -53.08 49.43
C PHE A 97 29.12 -52.11 50.15
N THR A 98 29.63 -51.46 51.20
CA THR A 98 29.07 -50.20 51.68
C THR A 98 29.47 -49.13 50.67
N ILE A 99 28.79 -49.12 49.52
CA ILE A 99 28.75 -47.93 48.68
C ILE A 99 28.32 -46.81 49.63
N PRO A 100 29.10 -45.73 49.79
CA PRO A 100 28.70 -44.61 50.63
C PRO A 100 27.27 -44.22 50.24
N ALA A 101 26.37 -44.13 51.22
CA ALA A 101 24.96 -43.87 50.94
C ALA A 101 24.78 -42.66 50.01
N SER A 102 25.66 -41.66 50.12
CA SER A 102 25.75 -40.50 49.23
C SER A 102 25.96 -40.85 47.74
N THR A 103 26.85 -41.78 47.40
CA THR A 103 27.06 -42.25 46.01
C THR A 103 25.90 -43.07 45.48
N MET A 104 25.27 -43.89 46.33
CA MET A 104 24.11 -44.68 45.94
C MET A 104 22.90 -43.78 45.65
N ILE A 105 22.68 -42.76 46.50
CA ILE A 105 21.65 -41.73 46.32
C ILE A 105 21.95 -40.88 45.08
N PHE A 106 23.21 -40.48 44.87
CA PHE A 106 23.59 -39.67 43.70
C PHE A 106 23.30 -40.39 42.38
N ILE A 107 23.68 -41.67 42.25
CA ILE A 107 23.40 -42.45 41.02
C ILE A 107 21.89 -42.70 40.86
N ALA A 108 21.18 -42.99 41.95
CA ALA A 108 19.73 -43.21 41.93
C ALA A 108 18.94 -41.96 41.50
N ILE A 109 19.47 -40.75 41.72
CA ILE A 109 18.85 -39.48 41.29
C ILE A 109 19.36 -39.03 39.92
N ALA A 110 20.67 -39.14 39.66
CA ALA A 110 21.30 -38.63 38.44
C ALA A 110 20.89 -39.43 37.19
N VAL A 111 20.78 -40.76 37.27
CA VAL A 111 20.44 -41.60 36.10
C VAL A 111 19.02 -41.32 35.59
N PRO A 112 17.96 -41.28 36.44
CA PRO A 112 16.63 -40.89 35.99
C PRO A 112 16.61 -39.49 35.36
N ILE A 113 17.30 -38.51 35.97
CA ILE A 113 17.33 -37.13 35.47
C ILE A 113 17.98 -37.07 34.08
N VAL A 114 19.12 -37.72 33.88
CA VAL A 114 19.81 -37.73 32.58
C VAL A 114 18.96 -38.42 31.51
N LEU A 115 18.31 -39.54 31.83
CA LEU A 115 17.38 -40.21 30.91
C LEU A 115 16.17 -39.35 30.59
N SER A 116 15.61 -38.63 31.57
CA SER A 116 14.51 -37.68 31.36
C SER A 116 14.94 -36.52 30.46
N ILE A 117 16.14 -35.97 30.62
CA ILE A 117 16.67 -34.89 29.77
C ILE A 117 16.88 -35.38 28.33
N ILE A 118 17.49 -36.56 28.15
CA ILE A 118 17.70 -37.13 26.81
C ILE A 118 16.36 -37.44 26.14
N ALA A 119 15.40 -38.02 26.87
CA ALA A 119 14.06 -38.28 26.36
C ALA A 119 13.31 -37.00 25.98
N LEU A 120 13.42 -35.94 26.81
CA LEU A 120 12.85 -34.62 26.52
C LEU A 120 13.47 -34.01 25.26
N PHE A 121 14.79 -34.13 25.11
CA PHE A 121 15.52 -33.62 23.94
C PHE A 121 15.17 -34.37 22.65
N VAL A 122 15.08 -35.71 22.70
CA VAL A 122 14.69 -36.55 21.54
C VAL A 122 13.22 -36.31 21.16
N TYR A 123 12.33 -36.20 22.15
CA TYR A 123 10.92 -35.90 21.92
C TYR A 123 10.72 -34.51 21.30
N GLN A 124 11.48 -33.50 21.75
CA GLN A 124 11.47 -32.18 21.14
C GLN A 124 12.01 -32.20 19.71
N GLN A 125 13.15 -32.85 19.46
CA GLN A 125 13.75 -32.91 18.11
C GLN A 125 12.86 -33.66 17.10
N GLN A 126 12.24 -34.78 17.49
CA GLN A 126 11.36 -35.55 16.60
C GLN A 126 9.94 -34.98 16.50
N GLY A 127 9.44 -34.33 17.55
CA GLY A 127 8.13 -33.69 17.54
C GLY A 127 8.05 -32.54 16.55
N LEU A 128 9.10 -31.71 16.48
CA LEU A 128 9.17 -30.56 15.55
C LEU A 128 9.16 -31.00 14.08
N ALA A 129 9.96 -32.02 13.73
CA ALA A 129 10.00 -32.55 12.36
C ALA A 129 8.64 -33.13 11.93
N ARG A 130 7.95 -33.87 12.80
CA ARG A 130 6.62 -34.41 12.48
C ARG A 130 5.56 -33.31 12.32
N GLN A 131 5.62 -32.25 13.11
CA GLN A 131 4.68 -31.13 12.99
C GLN A 131 4.89 -30.36 11.69
N TYR A 132 6.15 -30.13 11.29
CA TYR A 132 6.49 -29.60 9.98
C TYR A 132 5.92 -30.49 8.86
N ASP A 133 6.24 -31.80 8.87
CA ASP A 133 5.83 -32.73 7.81
C ASP A 133 4.31 -32.81 7.67
N SER A 134 3.58 -32.83 8.80
CA SER A 134 2.12 -32.87 8.79
C SER A 134 1.50 -31.60 8.19
N ASN A 135 1.99 -30.42 8.57
CA ASN A 135 1.47 -29.16 8.06
C ASN A 135 1.79 -28.97 6.57
N LEU A 136 2.98 -29.40 6.12
CA LEU A 136 3.33 -29.43 4.71
C LEU A 136 2.39 -30.36 3.92
N GLN A 137 2.07 -31.55 4.45
CA GLN A 137 1.09 -32.46 3.83
C GLN A 137 -0.30 -31.82 3.75
N TYR A 138 -0.74 -31.11 4.79
CA TYR A 138 -2.01 -30.37 4.75
C TYR A 138 -1.99 -29.23 3.72
N ALA A 139 -0.89 -28.48 3.60
CA ALA A 139 -0.73 -27.45 2.57
C ALA A 139 -0.78 -28.04 1.15
N GLN A 140 -0.12 -29.17 0.92
CA GLN A 140 -0.16 -29.87 -0.38
C GLN A 140 -1.56 -30.41 -0.70
N ALA A 141 -2.27 -30.98 0.28
CA ALA A 141 -3.64 -31.43 0.10
C ALA A 141 -4.59 -30.26 -0.19
N ALA A 142 -4.44 -29.14 0.53
CA ALA A 142 -5.20 -27.91 0.30
C ALA A 142 -4.93 -27.32 -1.10
N LYS A 143 -3.68 -27.39 -1.60
CA LYS A 143 -3.34 -27.01 -2.97
C LYS A 143 -4.14 -27.84 -3.99
N LEU A 144 -4.20 -29.15 -3.82
CA LEU A 144 -4.94 -30.03 -4.72
C LEU A 144 -6.45 -29.73 -4.71
N ASP A 145 -7.02 -29.44 -3.54
CA ASP A 145 -8.42 -28.99 -3.44
C ASP A 145 -8.63 -27.63 -4.13
N ALA A 146 -7.71 -26.68 -3.93
CA ALA A 146 -7.76 -25.35 -4.55
C ALA A 146 -7.72 -25.42 -6.08
N GLN A 147 -6.89 -26.30 -6.64
CA GLN A 147 -6.82 -26.55 -8.09
C GLN A 147 -8.13 -27.12 -8.67
N GLY A 148 -8.97 -27.74 -7.85
CA GLY A 148 -10.28 -28.24 -8.24
C GLY A 148 -11.40 -27.18 -8.20
N LYS A 149 -11.15 -25.97 -7.67
CA LYS A 149 -12.15 -24.90 -7.60
C LYS A 149 -12.17 -24.08 -8.88
N THR A 150 -13.34 -23.56 -9.22
CA THR A 150 -13.56 -22.75 -10.43
C THR A 150 -14.10 -21.36 -10.12
N THR A 151 -14.82 -21.19 -9.01
CA THR A 151 -15.34 -19.88 -8.62
C THR A 151 -14.24 -19.07 -7.94
N PRO A 152 -14.11 -17.76 -8.20
CA PRO A 152 -13.09 -16.91 -7.57
C PRO A 152 -13.20 -16.84 -6.04
N ALA A 153 -14.41 -16.89 -5.48
CA ALA A 153 -14.62 -16.91 -4.03
C ALA A 153 -14.09 -18.21 -3.39
N ASP A 154 -14.38 -19.36 -4.00
CA ASP A 154 -13.87 -20.65 -3.53
C ASP A 154 -12.36 -20.75 -3.70
N LEU A 155 -11.81 -20.23 -4.82
CA LEU A 155 -10.38 -20.16 -5.05
C LEU A 155 -9.67 -19.35 -3.96
N ARG A 156 -10.17 -18.16 -3.63
CA ARG A 156 -9.59 -17.31 -2.58
C ARG A 156 -9.56 -18.03 -1.23
N THR A 157 -10.67 -18.68 -0.87
CA THR A 157 -10.78 -19.43 0.39
C THR A 157 -9.83 -20.63 0.42
N ALA A 158 -9.78 -21.40 -0.67
CA ALA A 158 -8.96 -22.60 -0.74
C ALA A 158 -7.45 -22.28 -0.78
N TRP A 159 -7.03 -21.29 -1.56
CA TRP A 159 -5.63 -20.83 -1.58
C TRP A 159 -5.24 -20.12 -0.27
N GLY A 160 -6.17 -19.43 0.40
CA GLY A 160 -5.97 -18.90 1.75
C GLY A 160 -5.70 -19.99 2.79
N ALA A 161 -6.35 -21.16 2.67
CA ALA A 161 -6.07 -22.31 3.52
C ALA A 161 -4.66 -22.87 3.29
N VAL A 162 -4.16 -22.87 2.03
CA VAL A 162 -2.77 -23.25 1.72
C VAL A 162 -1.80 -22.35 2.49
N ILE A 163 -1.99 -21.03 2.44
CA ILE A 163 -1.17 -20.07 3.19
C ILE A 163 -1.24 -20.34 4.70
N THR A 164 -2.43 -20.61 5.23
CA THR A 164 -2.61 -20.90 6.66
C THR A 164 -1.81 -22.13 7.12
N TYR A 165 -1.83 -23.22 6.35
CA TYR A 165 -1.04 -24.41 6.68
C TYR A 165 0.47 -24.19 6.49
N LEU A 166 0.86 -23.39 5.49
CA LEU A 166 2.26 -23.00 5.30
C LEU A 166 2.77 -22.13 6.46
N ASP A 167 1.94 -21.21 6.98
CA ASP A 167 2.28 -20.42 8.17
C ASP A 167 2.52 -21.32 9.39
N GLN A 168 1.74 -22.39 9.54
CA GLN A 168 1.94 -23.40 10.60
C GLN A 168 3.20 -24.24 10.37
N ALA A 169 3.50 -24.63 9.13
CA ALA A 169 4.71 -25.40 8.82
C ALA A 169 5.98 -24.57 9.05
N GLU A 170 5.98 -23.32 8.58
CA GLU A 170 7.15 -22.43 8.60
C GLU A 170 7.47 -21.87 9.99
N GLN A 171 6.57 -21.99 10.97
CA GLN A 171 6.89 -21.80 12.39
C GLN A 171 7.98 -22.76 12.88
N TYR A 172 8.08 -23.95 12.28
CA TYR A 172 9.06 -24.97 12.65
C TYR A 172 10.29 -24.93 11.74
N GLN A 173 10.08 -24.86 10.42
CA GLN A 173 11.15 -24.85 9.44
C GLN A 173 10.67 -24.26 8.11
N THR A 174 11.45 -23.35 7.53
CA THR A 174 11.29 -22.89 6.15
C THR A 174 12.18 -23.72 5.23
N THR A 175 11.61 -24.28 4.16
CA THR A 175 12.36 -25.07 3.17
C THR A 175 12.14 -24.52 1.77
N PRO A 176 12.96 -24.90 0.77
CA PRO A 176 12.70 -24.51 -0.62
C PRO A 176 11.30 -24.93 -1.12
N GLU A 177 10.75 -26.02 -0.57
CA GLU A 177 9.42 -26.51 -0.91
C GLU A 177 8.30 -25.61 -0.36
N THR A 178 8.36 -25.26 0.93
CA THR A 178 7.36 -24.35 1.52
C THR A 178 7.42 -22.97 0.88
N THR A 179 8.63 -22.44 0.63
CA THR A 179 8.82 -21.16 -0.03
C THR A 179 8.27 -21.15 -1.46
N ALA A 180 8.49 -22.21 -2.23
CA ALA A 180 7.96 -22.32 -3.59
C ALA A 180 6.43 -22.40 -3.60
N LEU A 181 5.85 -23.21 -2.71
CA LEU A 181 4.39 -23.34 -2.60
C LEU A 181 3.73 -22.06 -2.09
N ARG A 182 4.38 -21.35 -1.16
CA ARG A 182 3.94 -20.05 -0.67
C ARG A 182 3.89 -19.02 -1.79
N LEU A 183 4.95 -18.93 -2.59
CA LEU A 183 5.04 -17.98 -3.69
C LEU A 183 3.97 -18.26 -4.77
N GLU A 184 3.71 -19.52 -5.07
CA GLU A 184 2.62 -19.94 -5.96
C GLU A 184 1.26 -19.50 -5.41
N ALA A 185 0.94 -19.86 -4.16
CA ALA A 185 -0.33 -19.53 -3.52
C ALA A 185 -0.54 -18.01 -3.43
N GLN A 186 0.49 -17.26 -3.05
CA GLN A 186 0.45 -15.80 -2.97
C GLN A 186 0.26 -15.16 -4.33
N THR A 187 0.92 -15.65 -5.39
CA THR A 187 0.74 -15.11 -6.74
C THR A 187 -0.71 -15.25 -7.22
N ILE A 188 -1.35 -16.39 -6.91
CA ILE A 188 -2.75 -16.63 -7.27
C ILE A 188 -3.68 -15.72 -6.46
N LEU A 189 -3.46 -15.60 -5.15
CA LEU A 189 -4.24 -14.69 -4.31
C LEU A 189 -4.06 -13.23 -4.74
N ASP A 190 -2.84 -12.80 -5.02
CA ASP A 190 -2.54 -11.44 -5.48
C ASP A 190 -3.28 -11.14 -6.80
N GLN A 191 -3.37 -12.10 -7.74
CA GLN A 191 -4.15 -11.94 -8.97
C GLN A 191 -5.65 -11.81 -8.71
N LEU A 192 -6.21 -12.64 -7.83
CA LEU A 192 -7.63 -12.56 -7.43
C LEU A 192 -7.95 -11.25 -6.71
N ASP A 193 -6.96 -10.69 -6.00
CA ASP A 193 -7.11 -9.52 -5.16
C ASP A 193 -6.66 -8.20 -5.83
N LEU A 194 -6.29 -8.26 -7.12
CA LEU A 194 -5.73 -7.14 -7.90
C LEU A 194 -4.52 -6.49 -7.21
N ILE A 195 -3.70 -7.28 -6.54
CA ILE A 195 -2.48 -6.84 -5.87
C ILE A 195 -1.33 -6.83 -6.86
N VAL A 196 -0.68 -5.69 -6.98
CA VAL A 196 0.59 -5.50 -7.69
C VAL A 196 1.69 -5.31 -6.65
N ARG A 197 2.62 -6.25 -6.61
CA ARG A 197 3.78 -6.21 -5.69
C ARG A 197 4.87 -5.30 -6.23
N LEU A 198 5.19 -4.24 -5.49
CA LEU A 198 6.20 -3.25 -5.84
C LEU A 198 7.55 -3.54 -5.17
N SER A 199 8.63 -3.37 -5.93
CA SER A 199 10.01 -3.51 -5.46
C SER A 199 10.49 -2.22 -4.81
N TYR A 200 10.16 -2.02 -3.53
CA TYR A 200 10.58 -0.86 -2.78
C TYR A 200 12.07 -0.90 -2.44
N VAL A 201 12.75 0.22 -2.63
CA VAL A 201 14.14 0.45 -2.20
C VAL A 201 14.20 1.64 -1.25
N PRO A 202 15.11 1.66 -0.27
CA PRO A 202 15.22 2.80 0.63
C PRO A 202 15.65 4.04 -0.17
N VAL A 203 14.97 5.16 0.09
CA VAL A 203 15.31 6.46 -0.51
C VAL A 203 16.65 6.93 0.05
N LEU A 204 16.75 7.02 1.37
CA LEU A 204 17.95 7.47 2.06
C LEU A 204 18.79 6.28 2.52
N ALA A 205 20.12 6.37 2.35
CA ALA A 205 21.05 5.34 2.83
C ALA A 205 21.09 5.25 4.36
N THR A 206 20.79 6.35 5.04
CA THR A 206 20.66 6.41 6.50
C THR A 206 19.28 6.98 6.84
N PRO A 207 18.55 6.39 7.81
CA PRO A 207 17.28 6.95 8.27
C PRO A 207 17.44 8.39 8.74
N LEU A 208 16.33 9.15 8.75
CA LEU A 208 16.32 10.45 9.43
C LEU A 208 16.54 10.25 10.94
N GLY A 209 16.82 11.33 11.68
CA GLY A 209 17.04 11.25 13.12
C GLY A 209 15.91 10.49 13.85
N GLU A 210 16.23 9.81 14.95
CA GLU A 210 15.27 8.93 15.67
C GLU A 210 14.02 9.65 16.17
N ASN A 211 14.08 10.97 16.35
CA ASN A 211 12.95 11.81 16.77
C ASN A 211 12.10 12.32 15.59
N VAL A 212 12.36 11.87 14.37
CA VAL A 212 11.58 12.25 13.18
C VAL A 212 10.53 11.18 12.93
N VAL A 213 9.27 11.59 12.83
CA VAL A 213 8.21 10.71 12.32
C VAL A 213 7.55 11.42 11.16
N ILE A 214 7.64 10.86 9.97
CA ILE A 214 7.10 11.46 8.76
C ILE A 214 5.58 11.25 8.76
N SER A 215 4.81 12.33 8.86
CA SER A 215 3.34 12.29 8.88
C SER A 215 2.68 12.65 7.55
N ARG A 216 3.37 13.43 6.71
CA ARG A 216 2.90 13.81 5.36
C ARG A 216 4.08 13.86 4.41
N MET A 217 3.81 13.59 3.14
CA MET A 217 4.79 13.74 2.08
C MET A 217 4.20 14.47 0.89
N ALA A 218 5.03 15.28 0.23
CA ALA A 218 4.69 15.87 -1.06
C ALA A 218 5.86 15.67 -2.02
N ALA A 219 5.59 15.51 -3.32
CA ALA A 219 6.61 15.21 -4.30
C ALA A 219 6.45 16.07 -5.56
N SER A 220 7.55 16.68 -6.01
CA SER A 220 7.67 17.26 -7.35
C SER A 220 8.35 16.27 -8.30
N ALA A 221 8.71 16.71 -9.50
CA ALA A 221 9.48 15.88 -10.43
C ALA A 221 10.89 15.54 -9.89
N ASP A 222 11.50 16.46 -9.14
CA ASP A 222 12.92 16.36 -8.75
C ASP A 222 13.13 16.21 -7.24
N ASN A 223 12.14 16.58 -6.44
CA ASN A 223 12.25 16.68 -4.99
C ASN A 223 11.12 15.95 -4.27
N LEU A 224 11.45 15.42 -3.11
CA LEU A 224 10.55 14.82 -2.14
C LEU A 224 10.61 15.65 -0.84
N TYR A 225 9.46 15.97 -0.29
CA TYR A 225 9.32 16.79 0.92
C TYR A 225 8.66 15.95 2.01
N LEU A 226 9.29 15.90 3.18
CA LEU A 226 8.92 15.03 4.29
C LEU A 226 8.56 15.88 5.51
N LEU A 227 7.28 15.93 5.89
CA LEU A 227 6.85 16.66 7.06
C LEU A 227 7.05 15.82 8.33
N ASN A 228 7.82 16.35 9.26
CA ASN A 228 8.00 15.77 10.58
C ASN A 228 6.78 16.09 11.48
N ARG A 229 6.08 15.05 11.94
CA ARG A 229 4.89 15.14 12.78
C ARG A 229 5.09 15.95 14.05
N ASP A 230 6.18 15.69 14.76
CA ASP A 230 6.36 16.20 16.11
C ASP A 230 7.03 17.59 16.10
N GLY A 231 7.90 17.85 15.11
CA GLY A 231 8.61 19.11 14.95
C GLY A 231 7.93 20.12 14.00
N GLY A 232 7.04 19.66 13.13
CA GLY A 232 6.38 20.48 12.10
C GLY A 232 7.33 21.04 11.04
N ASN A 233 8.59 20.57 10.99
CA ASN A 233 9.58 20.98 10.00
C ASN A 233 9.55 20.05 8.79
N VAL A 234 9.84 20.58 7.60
CA VAL A 234 9.88 19.82 6.36
C VAL A 234 11.34 19.53 6.00
N VAL A 235 11.65 18.25 5.78
CA VAL A 235 12.93 17.82 5.23
C VAL A 235 12.79 17.66 3.72
N ARG A 236 13.62 18.39 2.96
CA ARG A 236 13.71 18.22 1.51
C ARG A 236 14.74 17.15 1.17
N VAL A 237 14.35 16.24 0.29
CA VAL A 237 15.17 15.16 -0.23
C VAL A 237 15.20 15.29 -1.74
N TRP A 238 16.39 15.25 -2.32
CA TRP A 238 16.58 15.44 -3.76
C TRP A 238 17.42 14.30 -4.33
N GLN A 239 17.20 13.97 -5.60
CA GLN A 239 17.94 12.93 -6.27
C GLN A 239 19.27 13.47 -6.81
N SER A 240 20.39 12.96 -6.30
CA SER A 240 21.73 13.25 -6.80
C SER A 240 22.26 12.10 -7.67
N GLY A 241 23.42 12.29 -8.31
CA GLY A 241 24.13 11.23 -9.04
C GLY A 241 24.61 10.06 -8.16
N ARG A 242 24.51 10.17 -6.84
CA ARG A 242 24.89 9.13 -5.86
C ARG A 242 23.69 8.49 -5.15
N GLY A 243 22.47 8.83 -5.56
CA GLY A 243 21.23 8.46 -4.88
C GLY A 243 20.56 9.67 -4.23
N TYR A 244 19.60 9.45 -3.34
CA TYR A 244 18.92 10.56 -2.68
C TYR A 244 19.74 11.11 -1.52
N GLU A 245 19.75 12.43 -1.39
CA GLU A 245 20.43 13.14 -0.32
C GLU A 245 19.43 14.09 0.37
N THR A 246 19.62 14.32 1.67
CA THR A 246 18.85 15.33 2.41
C THR A 246 19.47 16.70 2.18
N ASP A 247 18.65 17.71 1.91
CA ASP A 247 19.09 19.09 1.88
C ASP A 247 19.04 19.72 3.28
N GLN A 248 20.21 20.06 3.79
CA GLN A 248 20.39 20.67 5.12
C GLN A 248 20.18 22.19 5.11
N THR A 249 20.11 22.80 3.93
CA THR A 249 19.95 24.25 3.75
C THR A 249 18.51 24.67 3.50
N PHE A 250 17.62 23.72 3.17
CA PHE A 250 16.19 23.97 3.04
C PHE A 250 15.57 24.32 4.39
N ARG A 251 14.89 25.48 4.45
CA ARG A 251 14.26 25.98 5.66
C ARG A 251 12.75 26.07 5.46
N CYS A 252 12.03 25.17 6.12
CA CYS A 252 10.57 25.10 6.04
C CYS A 252 10.02 24.48 7.32
N GLY A 253 9.18 25.22 8.06
CA GLY A 253 8.70 24.79 9.37
C GLY A 253 8.35 25.94 10.31
N PRO A 254 8.30 25.68 11.63
CA PRO A 254 7.91 26.66 12.64
C PRO A 254 8.84 27.87 12.71
N LEU A 255 8.26 29.01 13.07
CA LEU A 255 8.95 30.30 13.25
C LEU A 255 8.59 30.88 14.63
N PRO A 256 9.12 30.33 15.73
CA PRO A 256 8.69 30.69 17.08
C PRO A 256 9.22 32.05 17.58
N ASN A 257 10.26 32.60 16.95
CA ASN A 257 10.95 33.81 17.38
C ASN A 257 10.74 35.00 16.42
N GLU A 258 9.80 34.89 15.50
CA GLU A 258 9.45 35.95 14.55
C GLU A 258 8.28 36.81 15.08
N SER A 259 8.05 37.96 14.45
CA SER A 259 6.91 38.84 14.79
C SER A 259 5.56 38.17 14.54
N LEU A 260 5.50 37.26 13.56
CA LEU A 260 4.40 36.34 13.32
C LEU A 260 4.85 34.94 13.73
N ILE A 261 4.34 34.47 14.87
CA ILE A 261 4.67 33.14 15.40
C ILE A 261 3.97 32.08 14.56
N VAL A 262 4.76 31.17 13.98
CA VAL A 262 4.25 29.99 13.28
C VAL A 262 4.49 28.75 14.13
N GLY A 263 3.44 27.96 14.35
CA GLY A 263 3.53 26.68 15.06
C GLY A 263 4.06 25.53 14.20
N PRO A 264 4.03 24.29 14.72
CA PRO A 264 4.22 23.08 13.94
C PRO A 264 3.30 23.05 12.71
N LEU A 265 3.88 22.81 11.53
CA LEU A 265 3.10 22.59 10.33
C LEU A 265 2.32 21.28 10.45
N ILE A 266 1.06 21.31 10.05
CA ILE A 266 0.14 20.17 10.07
C ILE A 266 0.05 19.47 8.72
N ASP A 267 0.34 20.19 7.63
CA ASP A 267 0.24 19.70 6.28
C ASP A 267 1.14 20.50 5.31
N LEU A 268 1.37 19.96 4.12
CA LEU A 268 2.14 20.60 3.06
C LEU A 268 1.68 20.21 1.65
N ALA A 269 1.92 21.10 0.69
CA ALA A 269 1.73 20.82 -0.73
C ALA A 269 2.84 21.43 -1.57
N VAL A 270 3.14 20.81 -2.72
CA VAL A 270 4.05 21.40 -3.71
C VAL A 270 3.34 22.53 -4.45
N LEU A 271 4.02 23.67 -4.58
CA LEU A 271 3.52 24.80 -5.34
C LEU A 271 3.87 24.67 -6.84
N PRO A 272 3.04 25.25 -7.73
CA PRO A 272 3.40 25.38 -9.14
C PRO A 272 4.75 26.11 -9.30
N PRO A 273 5.58 25.77 -10.31
CA PRO A 273 6.90 26.38 -10.50
C PRO A 273 6.86 27.91 -10.65
N VAL A 274 5.74 28.45 -11.15
CA VAL A 274 5.48 29.87 -11.23
C VAL A 274 4.38 30.18 -10.22
N ASN A 275 4.74 30.89 -9.15
CA ASN A 275 3.82 31.35 -8.12
C ASN A 275 4.27 32.72 -7.59
N TYR A 276 3.46 33.31 -6.72
CA TYR A 276 3.63 34.67 -6.20
C TYR A 276 5.00 34.92 -5.54
N LEU A 277 5.60 33.92 -4.89
CA LEU A 277 6.85 34.06 -4.14
C LEU A 277 8.00 33.19 -4.67
N ASP A 278 7.86 32.58 -5.84
CA ASP A 278 8.82 31.59 -6.37
C ASP A 278 9.14 30.47 -5.34
N ALA A 279 8.15 30.13 -4.51
CA ALA A 279 8.26 29.12 -3.46
C ALA A 279 8.09 27.72 -4.03
N GLN A 280 8.71 26.72 -3.40
CA GLN A 280 8.61 25.32 -3.83
C GLN A 280 7.49 24.57 -3.13
N VAL A 281 7.27 24.88 -1.85
CA VAL A 281 6.32 24.20 -0.98
C VAL A 281 5.51 25.22 -0.20
N LEU A 282 4.23 24.96 -0.05
CA LEU A 282 3.35 25.63 0.88
C LEU A 282 3.17 24.71 2.10
N GLY A 283 3.47 25.21 3.28
CA GLY A 283 3.08 24.57 4.55
C GLY A 283 1.96 25.35 5.22
N MET A 284 1.23 24.71 6.13
CA MET A 284 0.23 25.39 6.97
C MET A 284 0.33 24.90 8.41
N ASP A 285 0.23 25.81 9.39
CA ASP A 285 0.11 25.46 10.81
C ASP A 285 -1.36 25.32 11.26
N ALA A 286 -1.57 24.87 12.49
CA ALA A 286 -2.92 24.67 13.05
C ALA A 286 -3.72 25.98 13.28
N ASN A 287 -3.12 27.15 13.08
CA ASN A 287 -3.78 28.45 13.24
C ASN A 287 -4.13 29.10 11.88
N GLY A 288 -3.96 28.37 10.77
CA GLY A 288 -4.20 28.88 9.42
C GLY A 288 -3.14 29.88 8.97
N ILE A 289 -1.91 29.78 9.49
CA ILE A 289 -0.77 30.54 8.96
C ILE A 289 -0.09 29.70 7.89
N LEU A 290 -0.06 30.21 6.67
CA LEU A 290 0.68 29.62 5.56
C LEU A 290 2.17 29.95 5.68
N VAL A 291 3.01 29.03 5.23
CA VAL A 291 4.45 29.20 5.15
C VAL A 291 4.91 28.88 3.74
N TYR A 292 5.37 29.88 3.02
CA TYR A 292 5.95 29.72 1.69
C TYR A 292 7.43 29.39 1.84
N CYS A 293 7.78 28.15 1.52
CA CYS A 293 9.12 27.62 1.64
C CYS A 293 9.86 27.81 0.31
N LEU A 294 10.81 28.74 0.33
CA LEU A 294 11.59 29.18 -0.82
C LEU A 294 12.68 28.16 -1.19
N ASN A 295 13.48 28.51 -2.20
CA ASN A 295 14.67 27.75 -2.58
C ASN A 295 15.76 27.80 -1.47
N GLU A 296 16.88 27.12 -1.70
CA GLU A 296 17.96 26.89 -0.74
C GLU A 296 18.40 28.14 0.02
N ALA A 297 18.60 28.00 1.33
CA ALA A 297 19.11 29.00 2.28
C ALA A 297 18.20 30.22 2.55
N ASP A 298 17.15 30.45 1.76
CA ASP A 298 16.22 31.55 1.99
C ASP A 298 15.32 31.29 3.22
N ALA A 299 14.92 32.37 3.89
CA ALA A 299 13.99 32.27 5.01
C ALA A 299 12.57 32.04 4.49
N PRO A 300 11.80 31.10 5.05
CA PRO A 300 10.43 30.91 4.64
C PRO A 300 9.58 32.13 5.01
N ILE A 301 8.59 32.44 4.18
CA ILE A 301 7.74 33.63 4.34
C ILE A 301 6.39 33.21 4.94
N PRO A 302 6.06 33.64 6.17
CA PRO A 302 4.76 33.33 6.76
C PRO A 302 3.69 34.34 6.30
N VAL A 303 2.51 33.84 5.93
CA VAL A 303 1.36 34.63 5.50
C VAL A 303 0.11 34.11 6.21
N PRO A 304 -0.52 34.89 7.11
CA PRO A 304 -1.73 34.46 7.79
C PRO A 304 -2.91 34.50 6.81
N LEU A 305 -3.71 33.43 6.79
CA LEU A 305 -4.99 33.47 6.09
C LEU A 305 -5.95 34.41 6.81
N PHE A 306 -6.88 34.99 6.05
CA PHE A 306 -8.05 35.61 6.67
C PHE A 306 -8.84 34.54 7.42
N PRO A 307 -9.08 34.71 8.74
CA PRO A 307 -9.83 33.71 9.48
C PRO A 307 -11.28 33.68 9.00
N PRO A 308 -11.95 32.52 9.06
CA PRO A 308 -13.39 32.43 8.90
C PRO A 308 -14.13 33.30 9.93
N ASP A 309 -15.36 33.73 9.62
CA ASP A 309 -16.17 34.52 10.57
C ASP A 309 -16.53 33.74 11.85
N SER A 310 -16.56 32.40 11.77
CA SER A 310 -16.70 31.50 12.91
C SER A 310 -15.43 31.37 13.76
N ASN A 311 -14.32 31.98 13.32
CA ASN A 311 -12.94 31.63 13.67
C ASN A 311 -12.58 30.20 13.27
N TRP A 312 -11.29 29.87 13.41
CA TRP A 312 -10.79 28.50 13.30
C TRP A 312 -11.31 27.62 14.43
N GLY A 313 -11.67 26.38 14.11
CA GLY A 313 -11.80 25.31 15.07
C GLY A 313 -10.45 24.62 15.26
N SER A 314 -10.20 23.60 14.45
CA SER A 314 -8.93 22.88 14.41
C SER A 314 -8.67 22.43 12.97
N PRO A 315 -8.12 23.29 12.12
CA PRO A 315 -7.59 22.89 10.81
C PRO A 315 -6.70 21.65 10.94
N ARG A 316 -6.85 20.68 10.04
CA ARG A 316 -6.07 19.41 10.08
C ARG A 316 -5.35 19.07 8.78
N ALA A 317 -5.87 19.51 7.64
CA ALA A 317 -5.31 19.24 6.33
C ALA A 317 -5.71 20.35 5.35
N PHE A 318 -4.99 20.45 4.24
CA PHE A 318 -5.42 21.26 3.11
C PHE A 318 -5.09 20.61 1.77
N ALA A 319 -5.83 20.99 0.73
CA ALA A 319 -5.47 20.67 -0.65
C ALA A 319 -5.39 21.94 -1.50
N LEU A 320 -4.56 21.87 -2.53
CA LEU A 320 -4.43 22.88 -3.57
C LEU A 320 -4.94 22.31 -4.89
N ASP A 321 -5.85 23.03 -5.54
CA ASP A 321 -6.28 22.75 -6.91
C ASP A 321 -6.45 24.06 -7.66
N ASN A 322 -5.71 24.25 -8.76
CA ASN A 322 -5.82 25.41 -9.67
C ASN A 322 -5.89 26.77 -8.95
N ASP A 323 -4.93 27.10 -8.09
CA ASP A 323 -4.89 28.32 -7.27
C ASP A 323 -6.06 28.50 -6.28
N ILE A 324 -6.75 27.41 -5.95
CA ILE A 324 -7.75 27.38 -4.88
C ILE A 324 -7.22 26.51 -3.75
N LEU A 325 -7.23 27.08 -2.55
CA LEU A 325 -6.83 26.40 -1.32
C LEU A 325 -8.08 25.97 -0.57
N TYR A 326 -8.16 24.67 -0.27
CA TYR A 326 -9.23 24.03 0.49
C TYR A 326 -8.69 23.62 1.85
N VAL A 327 -9.19 24.21 2.93
CA VAL A 327 -8.75 23.92 4.30
C VAL A 327 -9.82 23.13 5.04
N LEU A 328 -9.50 21.90 5.47
CA LEU A 328 -10.39 21.06 6.26
C LEU A 328 -10.35 21.45 7.74
N ASP A 329 -11.50 21.85 8.26
CA ASP A 329 -11.73 22.16 9.66
C ASP A 329 -12.95 21.37 10.19
N PRO A 330 -12.74 20.11 10.61
CA PRO A 330 -13.81 19.21 11.04
C PRO A 330 -14.59 19.74 12.25
N GLN A 331 -13.93 20.49 13.14
CA GLN A 331 -14.55 21.00 14.37
C GLN A 331 -15.62 22.07 14.09
N THR A 332 -15.46 22.84 13.02
CA THR A 332 -16.46 23.82 12.56
C THR A 332 -17.37 23.25 11.47
N ASN A 333 -17.32 21.94 11.20
CA ASN A 333 -17.99 21.27 10.09
C ASN A 333 -17.75 21.97 8.73
N ALA A 334 -16.50 22.34 8.45
CA ALA A 334 -16.19 23.18 7.31
C ALA A 334 -15.05 22.63 6.45
N VAL A 335 -15.18 22.89 5.15
CA VAL A 335 -14.04 23.04 4.25
C VAL A 335 -14.04 24.48 3.78
N TRP A 336 -13.01 25.22 4.14
CA TRP A 336 -12.86 26.64 3.79
C TRP A 336 -12.13 26.78 2.46
N VAL A 337 -12.73 27.53 1.55
CA VAL A 337 -12.23 27.75 0.18
C VAL A 337 -11.66 29.15 0.08
N TYR A 338 -10.37 29.24 -0.20
CA TYR A 338 -9.66 30.48 -0.48
C TYR A 338 -9.32 30.53 -1.96
N TYR A 339 -9.89 31.52 -2.66
CA TYR A 339 -9.53 31.78 -4.05
C TYR A 339 -8.25 32.61 -4.07
N GLY A 340 -7.21 32.06 -4.69
CA GLY A 340 -5.94 32.71 -4.87
C GLY A 340 -5.72 33.21 -6.29
N GLN A 341 -4.58 33.88 -6.46
CA GLN A 341 -4.02 34.24 -7.76
C GLN A 341 -2.52 33.93 -7.72
N ASN A 342 -2.02 33.08 -8.62
CA ASN A 342 -0.63 32.60 -8.58
C ASN A 342 -0.23 32.03 -7.21
N SER A 343 -1.14 31.27 -6.60
CA SER A 343 -1.03 30.71 -5.25
C SER A 343 -0.82 31.74 -4.13
N GLU A 344 -1.26 32.99 -4.31
CA GLU A 344 -1.39 33.98 -3.23
C GLU A 344 -2.83 33.98 -2.70
N PHE A 345 -3.02 33.72 -1.40
CA PHE A 345 -4.35 33.56 -0.78
C PHE A 345 -4.69 34.73 0.17
N THR A 346 -5.08 35.87 -0.40
CA THR A 346 -5.40 37.11 0.35
C THR A 346 -6.90 37.40 0.46
N THR A 347 -7.75 36.48 0.00
CA THR A 347 -9.20 36.64 0.05
C THR A 347 -9.80 36.05 1.34
N ARG A 348 -11.00 36.49 1.71
CA ARG A 348 -11.76 35.85 2.79
C ARG A 348 -12.25 34.46 2.35
N PRO A 349 -12.27 33.47 3.24
CA PRO A 349 -12.74 32.14 2.88
C PRO A 349 -14.22 32.15 2.56
N ARG A 350 -14.63 31.21 1.72
CA ARG A 350 -16.02 30.78 1.57
C ARG A 350 -16.17 29.38 2.11
N LEU A 351 -17.35 29.06 2.65
CA LEU A 351 -17.67 27.69 2.96
C LEU A 351 -17.86 26.91 1.64
N PHE A 352 -17.29 25.70 1.55
CA PHE A 352 -17.50 24.83 0.39
C PHE A 352 -18.95 24.35 0.28
N PHE A 353 -19.56 24.07 1.43
CA PHE A 353 -20.91 23.54 1.54
C PHE A 353 -21.98 24.64 1.54
N ASP A 354 -23.17 24.27 1.08
CA ASP A 354 -24.38 25.08 1.17
C ASP A 354 -25.33 24.51 2.24
N ALA A 355 -26.51 24.02 1.83
CA ALA A 355 -27.49 23.40 2.72
C ALA A 355 -27.17 21.92 3.03
N ASP A 356 -26.36 21.28 2.18
CA ASP A 356 -25.99 19.86 2.29
C ASP A 356 -24.57 19.75 2.85
N VAL A 357 -24.47 19.66 4.17
CA VAL A 357 -23.20 19.49 4.89
C VAL A 357 -23.14 18.04 5.38
N PRO A 358 -22.17 17.23 4.93
CA PRO A 358 -22.03 15.85 5.41
C PRO A 358 -21.57 15.83 6.88
N PRO A 359 -21.68 14.70 7.59
CA PRO A 359 -21.05 14.53 8.88
C PRO A 359 -19.54 14.80 8.78
N MET A 360 -19.00 15.72 9.59
CA MET A 360 -17.59 16.13 9.48
C MET A 360 -16.73 15.63 10.65
N THR A 361 -17.33 15.20 11.75
CA THR A 361 -16.62 14.97 13.02
C THR A 361 -15.52 13.92 12.95
N ASP A 362 -15.64 12.96 12.03
CA ASP A 362 -14.73 11.85 11.82
C ASP A 362 -13.94 11.96 10.51
N VAL A 363 -14.00 13.10 9.81
CA VAL A 363 -13.20 13.35 8.60
C VAL A 363 -11.75 13.58 9.00
N ILE A 364 -10.85 12.76 8.43
CA ILE A 364 -9.43 12.74 8.77
C ILE A 364 -8.54 13.34 7.68
N ASP A 365 -8.99 13.35 6.42
CA ASP A 365 -8.18 13.81 5.30
C ASP A 365 -9.04 14.24 4.10
N LEU A 366 -8.45 14.97 3.14
CA LEU A 366 -9.16 15.43 1.96
C LEU A 366 -8.32 15.37 0.67
N ALA A 367 -9.00 15.25 -0.48
CA ALA A 367 -8.41 15.47 -1.79
C ALA A 367 -9.38 16.24 -2.69
N VAL A 368 -8.87 16.90 -3.73
CA VAL A 368 -9.68 17.70 -4.67
C VAL A 368 -9.26 17.43 -6.10
N ASP A 369 -10.23 17.27 -7.00
CA ASP A 369 -10.05 17.35 -8.47
C ASP A 369 -11.06 18.34 -9.04
N ARG A 370 -10.60 19.49 -9.54
CA ARG A 370 -11.42 20.44 -10.30
C ARG A 370 -12.77 20.79 -9.65
N GLY A 371 -12.75 21.01 -8.33
CA GLY A 371 -13.93 21.33 -7.52
C GLY A 371 -14.77 20.13 -7.07
N GLU A 372 -14.42 18.90 -7.43
CA GLU A 372 -14.90 17.70 -6.73
C GLU A 372 -14.04 17.47 -5.48
N LEU A 373 -14.70 17.48 -4.32
CA LEU A 373 -14.10 17.29 -3.01
C LEU A 373 -14.30 15.85 -2.54
N TYR A 374 -13.22 15.21 -2.13
CA TYR A 374 -13.20 13.88 -1.53
C TYR A 374 -12.82 14.02 -0.06
N LEU A 375 -13.67 13.53 0.84
CA LEU A 375 -13.43 13.55 2.28
C LEU A 375 -13.25 12.11 2.76
N LEU A 376 -12.10 11.81 3.35
CA LEU A 376 -11.83 10.50 3.94
C LEU A 376 -12.25 10.50 5.40
N HIS A 377 -13.11 9.55 5.78
CA HIS A 377 -13.57 9.37 7.15
C HIS A 377 -12.76 8.32 7.90
N GLN A 378 -12.75 8.40 9.22
CA GLN A 378 -11.98 7.53 10.11
C GLN A 378 -12.36 6.05 10.00
N ASP A 379 -13.61 5.75 9.67
CA ASP A 379 -14.07 4.40 9.42
C ASP A 379 -13.67 3.89 8.02
N GLY A 380 -13.09 4.73 7.15
CA GLY A 380 -12.60 4.37 5.82
C GLY A 380 -13.59 4.52 4.67
N HIS A 381 -14.79 5.07 4.88
CA HIS A 381 -15.61 5.52 3.75
C HIS A 381 -15.13 6.89 3.24
N VAL A 382 -15.60 7.24 2.03
CA VAL A 382 -15.31 8.53 1.41
C VAL A 382 -16.62 9.24 1.12
N THR A 383 -16.72 10.51 1.49
CA THR A 383 -17.78 11.40 0.99
C THR A 383 -17.29 12.10 -0.26
N ILE A 384 -18.11 12.17 -1.30
CA ILE A 384 -17.83 12.98 -2.50
C ILE A 384 -18.81 14.13 -2.56
N CYS A 385 -18.29 15.36 -2.66
CA CYS A 385 -19.09 16.55 -2.84
C CYS A 385 -18.70 17.27 -4.13
N THR A 386 -19.68 17.58 -4.97
CA THR A 386 -19.48 18.40 -6.16
C THR A 386 -19.83 19.84 -5.82
N PHE A 387 -18.87 20.75 -5.99
CA PHE A 387 -19.09 22.17 -5.72
C PHE A 387 -20.19 22.74 -6.61
N GLY A 388 -21.15 23.41 -5.98
CA GLY A 388 -22.24 24.10 -6.65
C GLY A 388 -21.91 25.57 -6.94
N PHE A 389 -22.41 26.09 -8.06
CA PHE A 389 -22.41 27.53 -8.34
C PHE A 389 -23.85 28.02 -8.48
N ASP A 390 -24.14 29.19 -7.89
CA ASP A 390 -25.34 30.03 -8.03
C ASP A 390 -26.71 29.32 -8.04
N ILE A 391 -27.01 28.62 -9.14
CA ILE A 391 -28.30 28.01 -9.46
C ILE A 391 -28.39 26.57 -8.93
N GLN A 392 -27.25 25.90 -8.70
CA GLN A 392 -27.20 24.56 -8.12
C GLN A 392 -26.40 24.58 -6.83
N PRO A 393 -26.98 24.17 -5.69
CA PRO A 393 -26.24 24.07 -4.44
C PRO A 393 -25.20 22.95 -4.54
N THR A 394 -24.14 23.05 -3.74
CA THR A 394 -23.21 21.95 -3.49
C THR A 394 -24.00 20.70 -3.08
N ARG A 395 -23.63 19.55 -3.66
CA ARG A 395 -24.27 18.25 -3.39
C ARG A 395 -23.23 17.27 -2.90
N CYS A 396 -23.55 16.57 -1.82
CA CYS A 396 -22.71 15.54 -1.26
C CYS A 396 -23.38 14.17 -1.39
N THR A 397 -22.57 13.14 -1.62
CA THR A 397 -22.97 11.73 -1.51
C THR A 397 -22.16 11.10 -0.40
N ASP A 398 -22.85 10.79 0.70
CA ASP A 398 -22.29 10.17 1.89
C ASP A 398 -23.08 8.90 2.28
N PRO A 399 -22.43 7.72 2.33
CA PRO A 399 -21.10 7.47 1.82
C PRO A 399 -21.13 7.38 0.28
N ALA A 400 -20.05 7.79 -0.38
CA ALA A 400 -19.93 7.66 -1.82
C ALA A 400 -19.83 6.18 -2.24
N PRO A 401 -20.45 5.78 -3.37
CA PRO A 401 -20.50 4.39 -3.78
C PRO A 401 -19.10 3.88 -4.16
N PHE A 402 -18.62 2.88 -3.43
CA PHE A 402 -17.38 2.18 -3.74
C PHE A 402 -17.66 0.96 -4.61
N THR A 403 -16.90 0.82 -5.70
CA THR A 403 -17.04 -0.32 -6.63
C THR A 403 -15.82 -1.23 -6.59
N ASP A 404 -16.04 -2.49 -6.23
CA ASP A 404 -15.03 -3.54 -6.29
C ASP A 404 -15.38 -4.53 -7.41
N ALA A 405 -14.54 -4.59 -8.45
CA ALA A 405 -14.74 -5.51 -9.56
C ALA A 405 -14.17 -6.91 -9.30
N ARG A 406 -13.55 -7.14 -8.13
CA ARG A 406 -12.96 -8.44 -7.80
C ARG A 406 -14.04 -9.47 -7.58
N ALA A 407 -13.91 -10.59 -8.27
CA ALA A 407 -14.92 -11.62 -8.23
C ALA A 407 -15.08 -12.22 -6.81
N GLY A 408 -16.34 -12.32 -6.38
CA GLY A 408 -16.72 -12.80 -5.04
C GLY A 408 -16.68 -11.72 -3.96
N LEU A 409 -16.40 -10.47 -4.30
CA LEU A 409 -16.59 -9.30 -3.43
C LEU A 409 -17.74 -8.46 -3.98
N GLU A 410 -18.50 -7.84 -3.07
CA GLU A 410 -19.64 -7.00 -3.42
C GLU A 410 -19.23 -5.53 -3.33
N SER A 411 -19.74 -4.70 -4.24
CA SER A 411 -19.72 -3.25 -4.11
C SER A 411 -20.56 -2.83 -2.91
N GLY A 412 -20.23 -1.71 -2.28
CA GLY A 412 -20.88 -1.34 -1.03
C GLY A 412 -20.70 0.13 -0.66
N ALA A 413 -21.47 0.52 0.36
CA ALA A 413 -21.52 1.88 0.86
C ALA A 413 -20.26 2.24 1.65
N THR A 414 -19.65 1.31 2.38
CA THR A 414 -18.39 1.55 3.10
C THR A 414 -17.32 0.58 2.62
N ILE A 415 -16.12 1.10 2.39
CA ILE A 415 -14.99 0.30 1.92
C ILE A 415 -14.61 -0.82 2.92
N PRO A 416 -14.67 -0.65 4.25
CA PRO A 416 -14.45 -1.77 5.19
C PRO A 416 -15.53 -2.86 5.17
N ALA A 417 -16.76 -2.54 4.75
CA ALA A 417 -17.81 -3.55 4.60
C ALA A 417 -17.57 -4.45 3.37
N THR A 418 -16.86 -3.94 2.36
CA THR A 418 -16.46 -4.68 1.16
C THR A 418 -15.05 -5.27 1.29
N LEU A 419 -14.18 -4.62 2.07
CA LEU A 419 -12.78 -4.94 2.32
C LEU A 419 -12.52 -5.17 3.82
N VAL A 420 -12.86 -6.36 4.31
CA VAL A 420 -12.68 -6.69 5.74
C VAL A 420 -11.23 -6.48 6.17
N GLY A 421 -11.03 -5.69 7.22
CA GLY A 421 -9.71 -5.45 7.82
C GLY A 421 -8.87 -4.34 7.18
N THR A 422 -9.48 -3.50 6.31
CA THR A 422 -8.84 -2.27 5.82
C THR A 422 -9.21 -1.07 6.68
N GLN A 423 -8.23 -0.19 6.92
CA GLN A 423 -8.45 1.12 7.52
C GLN A 423 -7.62 2.11 6.74
N PHE A 424 -8.26 3.09 6.11
CA PHE A 424 -7.51 4.12 5.39
C PHE A 424 -7.11 5.25 6.33
N ALA A 425 -5.88 5.75 6.15
CA ALA A 425 -5.31 6.81 6.97
C ALA A 425 -5.02 8.10 6.20
N GLU A 426 -4.92 8.02 4.87
CA GLU A 426 -4.55 9.14 4.01
C GLU A 426 -5.18 8.99 2.63
N ILE A 427 -5.57 10.11 2.01
CA ILE A 427 -6.10 10.18 0.64
C ILE A 427 -5.24 11.13 -0.20
N ALA A 428 -4.97 10.76 -1.45
CA ALA A 428 -4.27 11.63 -2.38
C ALA A 428 -4.90 11.57 -3.77
N PHE A 429 -4.93 12.73 -4.45
CA PHE A 429 -5.26 12.83 -5.85
C PHE A 429 -3.97 12.96 -6.68
N THR A 430 -3.91 12.29 -7.83
CA THR A 430 -2.88 12.56 -8.84
C THR A 430 -3.51 13.20 -10.07
N PRO A 431 -2.96 14.29 -10.62
CA PRO A 431 -3.45 14.92 -11.84
C PRO A 431 -3.16 14.08 -13.10
N PRO A 432 -3.61 14.51 -14.30
CA PRO A 432 -3.24 13.88 -15.58
C PRO A 432 -1.74 13.59 -15.71
N PRO A 433 -1.34 12.52 -16.42
CA PRO A 433 -2.09 11.81 -17.46
C PRO A 433 -3.04 10.70 -16.98
N ASP A 434 -2.95 10.27 -15.71
CA ASP A 434 -3.77 9.19 -15.15
C ASP A 434 -4.50 9.68 -13.88
N PRO A 435 -5.54 10.53 -14.03
CA PRO A 435 -6.19 11.14 -12.89
C PRO A 435 -6.87 10.08 -12.00
N SER A 436 -6.42 9.99 -10.75
CA SER A 436 -6.74 8.87 -9.87
C SER A 436 -6.79 9.30 -8.41
N ILE A 437 -7.56 8.54 -7.63
CA ILE A 437 -7.55 8.62 -6.17
C ILE A 437 -6.70 7.48 -5.63
N TYR A 438 -5.85 7.79 -4.66
CA TYR A 438 -5.07 6.82 -3.91
C TYR A 438 -5.42 6.88 -2.43
N LEU A 439 -5.49 5.72 -1.79
CA LEU A 439 -5.75 5.61 -0.36
C LEU A 439 -4.67 4.75 0.30
N LEU A 440 -4.13 5.19 1.43
CA LEU A 440 -3.18 4.41 2.23
C LEU A 440 -3.89 3.56 3.26
N ASP A 441 -3.71 2.25 3.18
CA ASP A 441 -4.05 1.30 4.23
C ASP A 441 -2.78 0.91 5.02
N PRO A 442 -2.53 1.51 6.19
CA PRO A 442 -1.40 1.16 7.03
C PRO A 442 -1.42 -0.29 7.56
N LEU A 443 -2.61 -0.88 7.77
CA LEU A 443 -2.71 -2.24 8.32
C LEU A 443 -2.23 -3.28 7.31
N GLN A 444 -2.58 -3.08 6.04
CA GLN A 444 -2.20 -3.96 4.95
C GLN A 444 -0.88 -3.56 4.25
N GLN A 445 -0.25 -2.46 4.68
CA GLN A 445 0.88 -1.82 4.00
C GLN A 445 0.60 -1.64 2.49
N ALA A 446 -0.58 -1.10 2.18
CA ALA A 446 -1.09 -1.06 0.82
C ALA A 446 -1.47 0.36 0.40
N ILE A 447 -1.16 0.72 -0.84
CA ILE A 447 -1.73 1.89 -1.51
C ILE A 447 -2.80 1.38 -2.47
N TYR A 448 -4.05 1.74 -2.21
CA TYR A 448 -5.17 1.42 -3.09
C TYR A 448 -5.24 2.44 -4.21
N HIS A 449 -5.37 1.98 -5.45
CA HIS A 449 -5.50 2.82 -6.64
C HIS A 449 -6.93 2.73 -7.16
N LEU A 450 -7.60 3.88 -7.23
CA LEU A 450 -9.00 4.01 -7.58
C LEU A 450 -9.19 5.02 -8.70
N SER A 451 -10.24 4.82 -9.49
CA SER A 451 -10.76 5.88 -10.35
C SER A 451 -11.34 7.03 -9.52
N LEU A 452 -11.59 8.17 -10.16
CA LEU A 452 -12.30 9.31 -9.55
C LEU A 452 -13.72 8.98 -9.07
N ARG A 453 -14.29 7.86 -9.51
CA ARG A 453 -15.59 7.33 -9.06
C ARG A 453 -15.46 6.20 -8.05
N LEU A 454 -14.31 6.11 -7.35
CA LEU A 454 -14.02 5.09 -6.33
C LEU A 454 -14.20 3.66 -6.82
N THR A 455 -13.85 3.40 -8.09
CA THR A 455 -13.75 2.03 -8.61
C THR A 455 -12.34 1.52 -8.41
N LEU A 456 -12.20 0.44 -7.62
CA LEU A 456 -10.91 -0.20 -7.36
C LEU A 456 -10.28 -0.66 -8.67
N GLN A 457 -9.08 -0.17 -8.96
CA GLN A 457 -8.27 -0.60 -10.10
C GLN A 457 -7.29 -1.69 -9.68
N ARG A 458 -6.59 -1.47 -8.56
CA ARG A 458 -5.57 -2.37 -8.01
C ARG A 458 -5.11 -1.91 -6.63
N GLN A 459 -4.29 -2.73 -5.99
CA GLN A 459 -3.60 -2.44 -4.74
C GLN A 459 -2.10 -2.57 -4.96
N TYR A 460 -1.33 -1.59 -4.52
CA TYR A 460 0.12 -1.66 -4.51
C TYR A 460 0.62 -2.07 -3.13
N ARG A 461 1.37 -3.17 -3.06
CA ARG A 461 1.94 -3.68 -1.80
C ARG A 461 3.43 -3.97 -1.96
N PRO A 462 4.25 -3.93 -0.90
CA PRO A 462 5.64 -4.36 -1.00
C PRO A 462 5.78 -5.81 -1.47
N GLN A 463 6.90 -6.10 -2.14
CA GLN A 463 7.32 -7.47 -2.40
C GLN A 463 7.42 -8.26 -1.10
N LEU A 464 7.07 -9.54 -1.20
CA LEU A 464 7.08 -10.48 -0.08
C LEU A 464 8.50 -10.74 0.42
N THR A 465 9.45 -10.76 -0.51
CA THR A 465 10.88 -10.82 -0.26
C THR A 465 11.49 -9.46 -0.51
N GLY A 466 12.18 -8.92 0.48
CA GLY A 466 12.79 -7.60 0.41
C GLY A 466 13.07 -7.04 1.79
N ASP A 467 13.65 -5.85 1.79
CA ASP A 467 14.10 -5.14 3.00
C ASP A 467 13.07 -4.17 3.56
N THR A 468 11.95 -3.95 2.86
CA THR A 468 10.87 -3.08 3.34
C THR A 468 10.39 -3.54 4.72
N PRO A 469 10.19 -2.61 5.68
CA PRO A 469 9.78 -2.95 7.04
C PRO A 469 8.53 -3.83 7.04
N ARG A 470 8.67 -5.05 7.60
CA ARG A 470 7.54 -5.96 7.80
C ARG A 470 6.84 -5.64 9.13
N ASN A 471 5.51 -5.80 9.16
CA ASN A 471 4.69 -5.59 10.36
C ASN A 471 4.81 -4.19 10.99
N THR A 472 5.20 -3.19 10.19
CA THR A 472 5.29 -1.80 10.62
C THR A 472 4.33 -0.99 9.78
N ALA A 473 3.38 -0.30 10.39
CA ALA A 473 2.43 0.52 9.63
C ALA A 473 3.19 1.68 8.94
N PRO A 474 3.00 1.91 7.63
CA PRO A 474 3.45 3.13 7.00
C PRO A 474 2.74 4.34 7.62
N THR A 475 3.46 5.44 7.77
CA THR A 475 2.98 6.66 8.43
C THR A 475 2.55 7.75 7.45
N ALA A 476 2.97 7.67 6.19
CA ALA A 476 2.58 8.56 5.11
C ALA A 476 2.84 7.91 3.74
N PHE A 477 2.18 8.40 2.69
CA PHE A 477 2.51 8.07 1.31
C PHE A 477 2.45 9.28 0.37
N VAL A 478 3.08 9.17 -0.81
CA VAL A 478 2.83 10.10 -1.92
C VAL A 478 3.11 9.42 -3.25
N ILE A 479 2.32 9.74 -4.28
CA ILE A 479 2.60 9.37 -5.67
C ILE A 479 3.14 10.60 -6.39
N SER A 480 4.39 10.52 -6.86
CA SER A 480 5.02 11.62 -7.58
C SER A 480 4.52 11.75 -9.03
N PRO A 481 4.69 12.93 -9.66
CA PRO A 481 4.41 13.13 -11.09
C PRO A 481 5.14 12.13 -12.01
N ASN A 482 6.30 11.61 -11.57
CA ASN A 482 7.09 10.63 -12.32
C ASN A 482 6.62 9.18 -12.10
N ARG A 483 5.40 8.97 -11.58
CA ARG A 483 4.81 7.65 -11.29
C ARG A 483 5.68 6.80 -10.36
N LEU A 484 6.34 7.44 -9.39
CA LEU A 484 6.98 6.76 -8.26
C LEU A 484 6.07 6.81 -7.03
N ALA A 485 5.88 5.68 -6.40
CA ALA A 485 5.21 5.55 -5.11
C ALA A 485 6.24 5.62 -3.98
N TYR A 486 5.98 6.49 -3.01
CA TYR A 486 6.78 6.60 -1.79
C TYR A 486 5.95 6.17 -0.59
N LEU A 487 6.57 5.38 0.30
CA LEU A 487 6.02 4.99 1.59
C LEU A 487 6.98 5.39 2.70
N ALA A 488 6.47 6.08 3.72
CA ALA A 488 7.22 6.37 4.93
C ALA A 488 6.92 5.34 6.01
N PHE A 489 7.94 4.88 6.74
CA PHE A 489 7.81 4.07 7.95
C PHE A 489 8.57 4.77 9.07
N GLY A 490 7.88 5.62 9.83
CA GLY A 490 8.52 6.41 10.88
C GLY A 490 9.50 7.42 10.29
N ASN A 491 10.81 7.20 10.50
CA ASN A 491 11.90 8.07 10.02
C ASN A 491 12.55 7.60 8.71
N GLN A 492 12.02 6.56 8.06
CA GLN A 492 12.54 6.00 6.81
C GLN A 492 11.55 6.20 5.68
N VAL A 493 12.07 6.36 4.45
CA VAL A 493 11.24 6.43 3.24
C VAL A 493 11.72 5.40 2.23
N TRP A 494 10.78 4.77 1.56
CA TRP A 494 10.97 3.74 0.55
C TRP A 494 10.29 4.16 -0.75
N VAL A 495 10.91 3.89 -1.89
CA VAL A 495 10.40 4.25 -3.21
C VAL A 495 10.30 3.04 -4.13
N ALA A 496 9.26 3.00 -4.95
CA ALA A 496 9.10 2.04 -6.04
C ALA A 496 8.48 2.71 -7.27
N SER A 497 8.79 2.18 -8.46
CA SER A 497 8.13 2.60 -9.69
C SER A 497 6.77 1.93 -9.84
N LEU A 498 5.75 2.72 -10.22
CA LEU A 498 4.45 2.19 -10.62
C LEU A 498 4.52 1.60 -12.04
N PRO A 499 3.73 0.55 -12.34
CA PRO A 499 3.72 -0.13 -13.64
C PRO A 499 3.15 0.71 -14.79
#